data_AF-A0A851N285-F1
#
_entry.id   AF-A0A851N285-F1
#
_cell.length_a   1.000
_cell.length_b   1.000
_cell.length_c   1.000
_cell.angle_alpha   90.00
_cell.angle_beta   90.00
_cell.angle_gamma   90.00
#
_symmetry.space_group_name_H-M   'P 1'
#
loop_
_entity.id
_entity.type
_entity.pdbx_description
1 polymer ?
#
loop_
_entity_poly.entity_id
_entity_poly.type
_entity_poly.pdbx_seq_one_letter_code
_entity_poly.pdbx_strand_id
1 'polypeptide(L)'
;LPRSCSYQKFASCYHCFYKLQPQLTRSIYDQFISQLQSSIKEEIQEIKSEGNLEGLFDSLDKIVEEAKDREEPAWRPSGIPEQDVQSALVPYLLKHRSYLRQLLREKEEENRKVAESVLAGRDKIVELQQLIQAHRQAWQ
;
A
#
# COMPACT_ATOMS: atom_id res chain seq x y z
N LEU A 1 -28.80 26.03 12.26
CA LEU A 1 -30.10 25.33 12.47
C LEU A 1 -30.95 25.53 11.23
N PRO A 2 -31.60 24.48 10.69
CA PRO A 2 -32.54 24.68 9.61
C PRO A 2 -33.65 25.63 10.11
N ARG A 3 -34.08 26.57 9.27
CA ARG A 3 -35.19 27.52 9.52
C ARG A 3 -36.54 26.84 9.90
N SER A 4 -36.55 25.52 9.96
CA SER A 4 -37.66 24.64 10.28
C SER A 4 -38.03 24.62 11.76
N CYS A 5 -37.05 24.70 12.67
CA CYS A 5 -37.27 24.60 14.12
C CYS A 5 -37.31 25.97 14.79
N SER A 6 -38.15 26.90 14.31
CA SER A 6 -38.28 28.21 14.96
C SER A 6 -39.22 28.14 16.18
N TYR A 7 -38.94 28.96 17.19
CA TYR A 7 -39.81 29.08 18.37
C TYR A 7 -41.27 29.41 18.00
N GLN A 8 -41.48 30.27 16.99
CA GLN A 8 -42.82 30.62 16.51
C GLN A 8 -43.61 29.40 16.01
N LYS A 9 -42.96 28.49 15.27
CA LYS A 9 -43.59 27.26 14.79
C LYS A 9 -43.90 26.33 15.97
N PHE A 10 -42.95 26.18 16.89
CA PHE A 10 -43.14 25.39 18.11
C PHE A 10 -44.31 25.91 18.94
N ALA A 11 -44.35 27.21 19.26
CA ALA A 11 -45.42 27.84 20.03
C ALA A 11 -46.79 27.77 19.31
N SER A 12 -46.82 27.91 17.97
CA SER A 12 -48.05 27.78 17.20
C SER A 12 -48.66 26.37 17.25
N CYS A 13 -47.83 25.33 17.36
CA CYS A 13 -48.28 23.95 17.49
C CYS A 13 -48.77 23.62 18.90
N TYR A 14 -48.26 24.33 19.93
CA TYR A 14 -48.61 24.15 21.34
C TYR A 14 -49.40 25.35 21.92
N HIS A 15 -50.33 25.89 21.13
CA HIS A 15 -51.01 27.17 21.41
C HIS A 15 -51.73 27.23 22.77
N CYS A 16 -52.44 26.17 23.16
CA CYS A 16 -53.16 26.13 24.43
C CYS A 16 -52.21 26.21 25.64
N PHE A 17 -51.07 25.53 25.56
CA PHE A 17 -50.07 25.50 26.62
C PHE A 17 -49.27 26.82 26.67
N TYR A 18 -48.91 27.36 25.52
CA TYR A 18 -48.27 28.67 25.38
C TYR A 18 -49.11 29.79 26.01
N LYS A 19 -50.43 29.80 25.78
CA LYS A 19 -51.33 30.82 26.36
C LYS A 19 -51.40 30.77 27.89
N LEU A 20 -51.30 29.59 28.49
CA LEU A 20 -51.36 29.40 29.93
C LEU A 20 -50.02 29.72 30.59
N GLN A 21 -48.90 29.24 30.02
CA GLN A 21 -47.56 29.39 30.59
C GLN A 21 -46.51 29.67 29.49
N PRO A 22 -46.39 30.91 29.01
CA PRO A 22 -45.49 31.27 27.91
C PRO A 22 -44.01 31.17 28.30
N GLN A 23 -43.66 31.50 29.55
CA GLN A 23 -42.29 31.40 30.04
C GLN A 23 -41.80 29.95 30.09
N LEU A 24 -42.64 29.04 30.60
CA LEU A 24 -42.31 27.61 30.64
C LEU A 24 -42.21 27.01 29.23
N THR A 25 -43.12 27.37 28.33
CA THR A 25 -43.08 26.95 26.92
C THR A 25 -41.77 27.37 26.24
N ARG A 26 -41.28 28.57 26.54
CA ARG A 26 -39.99 29.05 26.02
C ARG A 26 -38.81 28.28 26.60
N SER A 27 -38.80 28.07 27.92
CA SER A 27 -37.76 27.27 28.59
C SER A 27 -37.65 25.85 28.01
N ILE A 28 -38.78 25.18 27.80
CA ILE A 28 -38.82 23.83 27.20
C ILE A 28 -38.24 23.83 25.78
N TYR A 29 -38.61 24.81 24.96
CA TYR A 29 -38.06 24.93 23.61
C TYR A 29 -36.55 25.15 23.63
N ASP A 30 -36.06 26.08 24.46
CA ASP A 30 -34.64 26.40 24.56
C ASP A 30 -33.85 25.17 25.04
N GLN A 31 -34.40 24.41 26.00
CA GLN A 31 -33.82 23.15 26.45
C GLN A 31 -33.79 22.09 25.34
N PHE A 32 -34.91 21.90 24.62
CA PHE A 32 -34.99 20.94 23.53
C PHE A 32 -33.97 21.23 22.43
N ILE A 33 -33.88 22.50 22.00
CA ILE A 33 -32.91 22.91 20.96
C ILE A 33 -31.48 22.71 21.46
N SER A 34 -31.18 23.09 22.70
CA SER A 34 -29.84 22.95 23.26
C SER A 34 -29.42 21.49 23.36
N GLN A 35 -30.31 20.62 23.85
CA GLN A 35 -30.05 19.18 23.97
C GLN A 35 -29.90 18.53 22.59
N LEU A 36 -30.77 18.86 21.63
CA LEU A 36 -30.67 18.33 20.27
C LEU A 36 -29.33 18.73 19.61
N GLN A 37 -28.93 19.99 19.78
CA GLN A 37 -27.64 20.46 19.26
C GLN A 37 -26.45 19.79 19.93
N SER A 38 -26.50 19.59 21.24
CA SER A 38 -25.43 18.90 21.98
C SER A 38 -25.32 17.47 21.51
N SER A 39 -26.44 16.73 21.49
CA SER A 39 -26.49 15.33 21.07
C SER A 39 -25.98 15.14 19.63
N ILE A 40 -26.38 15.98 18.68
CA ILE A 40 -25.86 15.89 17.30
C ILE A 40 -24.36 16.16 17.25
N LYS A 41 -23.85 17.14 18.02
CA LYS A 41 -22.41 17.45 18.04
C LYS A 41 -21.62 16.33 18.68
N GLU A 42 -22.11 15.79 19.79
CA GLU A 42 -21.53 14.65 20.50
C GLU A 42 -21.46 13.44 19.58
N GLU A 43 -22.56 13.06 18.92
CA GLU A 43 -22.60 11.97 17.94
C GLU A 43 -21.57 12.15 16.82
N ILE A 44 -21.45 13.37 16.26
CA ILE A 44 -20.44 13.66 15.24
C ILE A 44 -19.02 13.52 15.80
N GLN A 45 -18.76 13.98 17.02
CA GLN A 45 -17.44 13.80 17.63
C GLN A 45 -17.14 12.34 17.94
N GLU A 46 -18.14 11.57 18.38
CA GLU A 46 -18.01 10.13 18.61
C GLU A 46 -17.63 9.42 17.31
N ILE A 47 -18.39 9.62 16.22
CA ILE A 47 -18.08 9.04 14.89
C ILE A 47 -16.67 9.46 14.43
N LYS A 48 -16.30 10.73 14.60
CA LYS A 48 -14.96 11.22 14.26
C LYS A 48 -13.87 10.49 15.04
N SER A 49 -14.09 10.28 16.34
CA SER A 49 -13.12 9.63 17.22
C SER A 49 -13.03 8.12 16.97
N GLU A 50 -14.16 7.43 16.83
CA GLU A 50 -14.23 5.99 16.57
C GLU A 50 -13.58 5.64 15.22
N GLY A 51 -13.87 6.43 14.18
CA GLY A 51 -13.27 6.27 12.87
C GLY A 51 -11.85 6.82 12.74
N ASN A 52 -11.28 7.42 13.79
CA ASN A 52 -10.00 8.15 13.74
C ASN A 52 -9.93 9.12 12.54
N LEU A 53 -11.03 9.82 12.26
CA LEU A 53 -11.20 10.57 11.01
C LEU A 53 -10.23 11.74 10.90
N GLU A 54 -9.84 12.35 12.02
CA GLU A 54 -8.86 13.44 12.02
C GLU A 54 -7.51 12.97 11.48
N GLY A 55 -6.97 11.86 12.01
CA GLY A 55 -5.71 11.31 11.52
C GLY A 55 -5.79 10.79 10.07
N LEU A 56 -6.94 10.26 9.65
CA LEU A 56 -7.17 9.84 8.26
C LEU A 56 -7.23 11.02 7.30
N PHE A 57 -7.90 12.12 7.68
CA PHE A 57 -7.96 13.34 6.87
C PHE A 57 -6.61 14.04 6.80
N ASP A 58 -5.87 14.11 7.90
CA ASP A 58 -4.49 14.65 7.89
C ASP A 58 -3.57 13.83 6.96
N SER A 59 -3.72 12.50 6.99
CA SER A 59 -2.98 11.60 6.09
C SER A 59 -3.38 11.79 4.62
N LEU A 60 -4.67 11.98 4.36
CA LEU A 60 -5.20 12.23 3.01
C LEU A 60 -4.68 13.57 2.48
N ASP A 61 -4.73 14.63 3.28
CA ASP A 61 -4.22 15.95 2.91
C ASP A 61 -2.73 15.86 2.55
N LYS A 62 -1.93 15.13 3.34
CA LYS A 62 -0.51 14.89 3.02
C LYS A 62 -0.33 14.18 1.66
N ILE A 63 -1.13 13.16 1.36
CA ILE A 63 -1.06 12.44 0.08
C ILE A 63 -1.44 13.37 -1.09
N VAL A 64 -2.45 14.22 -0.90
CA VAL A 64 -2.88 15.21 -1.91
C VAL A 64 -1.75 16.21 -2.16
N GLU A 65 -1.12 16.74 -1.10
CA GLU A 65 0.03 17.63 -1.20
C GLU A 65 1.21 17.00 -1.95
N GLU A 66 1.59 15.77 -1.61
CA GLU A 66 2.69 15.04 -2.26
C GLU A 66 2.43 14.75 -3.75
N ALA A 67 1.17 14.71 -4.16
CA ALA A 67 0.76 14.41 -5.53
C ALA A 67 0.44 15.65 -6.38
N LYS A 68 0.54 16.86 -5.83
CA LYS A 68 0.12 18.11 -6.49
C LYS A 68 0.69 18.33 -7.88
N ASP A 69 1.94 17.97 -8.10
CA ASP A 69 2.64 18.20 -9.36
C ASP A 69 2.38 17.11 -10.43
N ARG A 70 1.59 16.09 -10.09
CA ARG A 70 1.27 14.98 -11.01
C ARG A 70 -0.04 15.29 -11.76
N GLU A 71 0.08 15.76 -12.99
CA GLU A 71 -1.08 16.04 -13.85
C GLU A 71 -1.69 14.79 -14.51
N GLU A 72 -0.92 13.69 -14.58
CA GLU A 72 -1.37 12.45 -15.20
C GLU A 72 -2.42 11.73 -14.33
N PRO A 73 -3.43 11.10 -14.96
CA PRO A 73 -4.40 10.29 -14.23
C PRO A 73 -3.71 9.16 -13.47
N ALA A 74 -3.84 9.16 -12.15
CA ALA A 74 -3.33 8.08 -11.32
C ALA A 74 -4.02 6.75 -11.68
N TRP A 75 -3.26 5.66 -11.64
CA TRP A 75 -3.77 4.32 -11.86
C TRP A 75 -4.96 4.01 -10.93
N ARG A 76 -5.91 3.21 -11.44
CA ARG A 76 -7.07 2.71 -10.70
C ARG A 76 -7.16 1.20 -10.91
N PRO A 77 -7.60 0.43 -9.89
CA PRO A 77 -7.83 -1.00 -10.04
C PRO A 77 -8.73 -1.28 -11.25
N SER A 78 -8.29 -2.19 -12.10
CA SER A 78 -9.03 -2.62 -13.29
C SER A 78 -10.25 -3.45 -12.93
N GLY A 79 -10.26 -4.04 -11.73
CA GLY A 79 -11.24 -5.04 -11.31
C GLY A 79 -10.86 -6.46 -11.72
N ILE A 80 -9.69 -6.64 -12.35
CA ILE A 80 -9.11 -7.94 -12.71
C ILE A 80 -7.94 -8.21 -11.76
N PRO A 81 -8.10 -9.10 -10.75
CA PRO A 81 -7.10 -9.31 -9.72
C PRO A 81 -5.71 -9.66 -10.25
N GLU A 82 -5.63 -10.48 -11.31
CA GLU A 82 -4.37 -10.90 -11.91
C GLU A 82 -3.57 -9.72 -12.47
N GLN A 83 -4.25 -8.75 -13.09
CA GLN A 83 -3.62 -7.55 -13.64
C GLN A 83 -3.23 -6.57 -12.53
N ASP A 84 -4.12 -6.40 -11.55
CA ASP A 84 -3.90 -5.44 -10.46
C ASP A 84 -2.71 -5.86 -9.58
N VAL A 85 -2.57 -7.16 -9.29
CA VAL A 85 -1.46 -7.71 -8.51
C VAL A 85 -0.13 -7.70 -9.29
N GLN A 86 -0.17 -7.80 -10.62
CA GLN A 86 1.04 -7.81 -11.43
C GLN A 86 1.90 -6.57 -11.19
N SER A 87 1.28 -5.40 -11.09
CA SER A 87 1.97 -4.12 -10.84
C SER A 87 2.82 -4.14 -9.56
N ALA A 88 2.30 -4.77 -8.49
CA ALA A 88 2.97 -4.89 -7.20
C ALA A 88 4.09 -5.94 -7.21
N LEU A 89 3.91 -7.05 -7.95
CA LEU A 89 4.87 -8.16 -7.96
C LEU A 89 6.07 -7.93 -8.90
N VAL A 90 5.88 -7.19 -10.00
CA VAL A 90 6.91 -6.98 -11.03
C VAL A 90 8.24 -6.50 -10.46
N PRO A 91 8.31 -5.47 -9.58
CA PRO A 91 9.59 -5.01 -9.02
C PRO A 91 10.36 -6.11 -8.27
N TYR A 92 9.65 -6.93 -7.49
CA TYR A 92 10.24 -8.04 -6.75
C TYR A 92 10.77 -9.12 -7.69
N LEU A 93 9.97 -9.52 -8.67
CA LEU A 93 10.35 -10.54 -9.65
C LEU A 93 11.54 -10.09 -10.51
N LEU A 94 11.61 -8.81 -10.87
CA LEU A 94 12.75 -8.23 -11.59
C LEU A 94 14.03 -8.29 -10.75
N LYS A 95 13.96 -7.95 -9.46
CA LYS A 95 15.10 -8.05 -8.53
C LYS A 95 15.57 -9.48 -8.35
N HIS A 96 14.64 -10.43 -8.23
CA HIS A 96 14.98 -11.85 -8.12
C HIS A 96 15.64 -12.36 -9.40
N ARG A 97 15.10 -11.99 -10.56
CA ARG A 97 15.67 -12.34 -11.86
C ARG A 97 17.09 -11.79 -12.05
N SER A 98 17.35 -10.54 -11.63
CA SER A 98 18.71 -9.98 -11.73
C SER A 98 19.71 -10.72 -10.85
N TYR A 99 19.29 -11.08 -9.63
CA TYR A 99 20.11 -11.87 -8.71
C TYR A 99 20.47 -13.24 -9.28
N LEU A 100 19.46 -13.99 -9.76
CA LEU A 100 19.70 -15.31 -10.35
C LEU A 100 20.61 -15.25 -11.58
N ARG A 101 20.45 -14.23 -12.43
CA ARG A 101 21.32 -14.03 -13.59
C ARG A 101 22.77 -13.74 -13.19
N GLN A 102 22.98 -13.00 -12.11
CA GLN A 102 24.33 -12.78 -11.61
C GLN A 102 24.95 -14.09 -11.11
N LEU A 103 24.22 -14.83 -10.29
CA LEU A 103 24.69 -16.12 -9.77
C LEU A 103 25.00 -17.12 -10.89
N LEU A 104 24.15 -17.18 -11.91
CA LEU A 104 24.35 -18.05 -13.06
C LEU A 104 25.66 -17.70 -13.79
N ARG A 105 25.92 -16.42 -14.06
CA ARG A 105 27.16 -15.98 -14.71
C ARG A 105 28.40 -16.34 -13.89
N GLU A 106 28.34 -16.16 -12.57
CA GLU A 106 29.44 -16.54 -11.68
C GLU A 106 29.74 -18.05 -11.79
N LYS A 107 28.69 -18.89 -11.82
CA LYS A 107 28.84 -20.34 -11.96
C LYS A 107 29.30 -20.78 -13.35
N GLU A 108 28.83 -20.14 -14.40
CA GLU A 108 29.29 -20.41 -15.77
C GLU A 108 30.79 -20.08 -15.92
N GLU A 109 31.24 -18.97 -15.34
CA GLU A 109 32.64 -18.57 -15.38
C GLU A 109 33.55 -19.49 -14.55
N GLU A 110 33.11 -19.90 -13.35
CA GLU A 110 33.81 -20.92 -12.56
C GLU A 110 33.93 -22.23 -13.35
N ASN A 111 32.82 -22.69 -13.93
CA ASN A 111 32.80 -23.94 -14.70
C ASN A 111 33.70 -23.87 -15.93
N ARG A 112 33.75 -22.73 -16.63
CA ARG A 112 34.65 -22.50 -17.76
C ARG A 112 36.12 -22.66 -17.35
N LYS A 113 36.54 -22.02 -16.25
CA LYS A 113 37.92 -22.14 -15.74
C LYS A 113 38.27 -23.59 -15.36
N VAL A 114 37.33 -24.30 -14.72
CA VAL A 114 37.53 -25.71 -14.37
C VAL A 114 37.64 -26.57 -15.63
N ALA A 115 36.78 -26.35 -16.62
CA ALA A 115 36.83 -27.08 -17.89
C ALA A 115 38.15 -26.88 -18.63
N GLU A 116 38.65 -25.63 -18.69
CA GLU A 116 39.97 -25.30 -19.25
C GLU A 116 41.10 -26.04 -18.53
N SER A 117 41.05 -26.07 -17.20
CA SER A 117 42.04 -26.80 -16.37
C SER A 117 42.01 -28.31 -16.62
N VAL A 118 40.81 -28.88 -16.79
CA VAL A 118 40.64 -30.31 -17.11
C VAL A 118 41.20 -30.64 -18.49
N LEU A 119 40.95 -29.80 -19.50
CA LEU A 119 41.50 -29.99 -20.85
C LEU A 119 43.02 -29.94 -20.83
N ALA A 120 43.61 -28.92 -20.22
CA ALA A 120 45.07 -28.81 -20.07
C ALA A 120 45.66 -30.02 -19.31
N GLY A 121 44.96 -30.52 -18.29
CA GLY A 121 45.35 -31.73 -17.58
C GLY A 121 45.32 -32.98 -18.46
N ARG A 122 44.29 -33.12 -19.31
CA ARG A 122 44.17 -34.23 -20.27
C ARG A 122 45.28 -34.20 -21.31
N ASP A 123 45.59 -33.04 -21.87
CA ASP A 123 46.66 -32.89 -22.87
C ASP A 123 48.01 -33.31 -22.28
N LYS A 124 48.30 -32.89 -21.04
CA LYS A 124 49.52 -33.29 -20.33
C LYS A 124 49.60 -34.79 -20.07
N ILE A 125 48.48 -35.44 -19.78
CA ILE A 125 48.42 -36.91 -19.62
C ILE A 125 48.76 -37.59 -20.95
N VAL A 126 48.23 -37.09 -22.08
CA VAL A 126 48.51 -37.64 -23.42
C VAL A 126 49.99 -37.50 -23.75
N GLU A 127 50.60 -36.33 -23.51
CA GLU A 127 52.04 -36.10 -23.71
C GLU A 127 52.89 -37.08 -22.88
N LEU A 128 52.57 -37.24 -21.59
CA LEU A 128 53.28 -38.18 -20.71
C LEU A 128 53.15 -39.63 -21.17
N GLN A 129 51.97 -40.03 -21.66
CA GLN A 129 51.77 -41.37 -22.23
C GLN A 129 52.64 -41.60 -23.47
N GLN A 130 52.73 -40.61 -24.37
CA GLN A 130 53.60 -40.68 -25.56
C GLN A 130 55.08 -40.81 -25.17
N LEU A 131 55.55 -40.03 -24.19
CA LEU A 131 56.93 -40.13 -23.69
C LEU A 131 57.23 -41.50 -23.10
N ILE A 132 56.33 -42.05 -22.27
CA ILE A 132 56.47 -43.40 -21.70
C ILE A 132 56.54 -44.44 -22.81
N GLN A 133 55.71 -44.31 -23.84
CA GLN A 133 55.67 -45.25 -24.97
C GLN A 133 56.95 -45.17 -25.82
N ALA A 134 57.41 -43.96 -26.14
CA ALA A 134 58.67 -43.75 -26.86
C ALA A 134 59.87 -44.29 -26.08
N HIS A 135 59.89 -44.09 -24.77
CA HIS A 135 60.93 -44.65 -23.92
C HIS A 135 60.88 -46.18 -23.96
N ARG A 136 59.71 -46.80 -23.78
CA ARG A 136 59.57 -48.26 -23.89
C ARG A 136 60.06 -48.82 -25.22
N GLN A 137 59.78 -48.15 -26.34
CA GLN A 137 60.26 -48.55 -27.67
C GLN A 137 61.78 -48.44 -27.82
N ALA A 138 62.43 -47.47 -27.15
CA ALA A 138 63.88 -47.33 -27.19
C ALA A 138 64.64 -48.39 -26.38
N TRP A 139 63.96 -49.11 -25.49
CA TRP A 139 64.53 -50.20 -24.66
C TRP A 139 64.12 -51.61 -25.13
N GLN A 140 63.45 -51.72 -26.29
CA GLN A 140 63.16 -52.99 -26.99
C GLN A 140 64.11 -53.16 -28.17
#